data_AF-A0A1I1PX37-F1
#
_entry.id   AF-A0A1I1PX37-F1
#
_cell.length_a   1.000
_cell.length_b   1.000
_cell.length_c   1.000
_cell.angle_alpha   90.00
_cell.angle_beta   90.00
_cell.angle_gamma   90.00
#
_symmetry.space_group_name_H-M   'P 1'
#
loop_
_entity.id
_entity.type
_entity.pdbx_description
1 polymer ?
#
loop_
_entity_poly.entity_id
_entity_poly.type
_entity_poly.pdbx_seq_one_letter_code
_entity_poly.pdbx_strand_id
1 'polypeptide(L)'
;MSRVFPFLRPPSDVVSVGPWSRLTPDGAEPLTDTLPDWDYSTTLALHRAGSVDGLRLRRLSGLPIGATLDVSVQWFASNSALRGRAWRIGLPAEDGFETNIDFRLPGDDLGGHLELITSVILRASAPGASPAAATRPGSVLWSDRHRLKLEADNTLFPIATADFHDLPYPTGAAWYLHIDEDLESAALGSILLLLNERHAVVMRAVEAASAPTEADRRVLSALRTDVMRVLLDKALTLDDLNDHVEYPIGSLGAVLLNVARIAFPAFSLEALRRERQTAPALFSSRVQDASQLLVEP
;
A
#
# COMPACT_ATOMS: atom_id res chain seq x y z
N MET A 1 -0.78 26.46 6.24
CA MET A 1 -1.96 26.85 5.43
C MET A 1 -3.21 26.29 6.09
N SER A 2 -4.17 27.14 6.46
CA SER A 2 -5.45 26.68 7.03
C SER A 2 -6.27 26.02 5.92
N ARG A 3 -6.55 24.72 6.03
CA ARG A 3 -7.51 24.04 5.14
C ARG A 3 -8.90 24.62 5.40
N VAL A 4 -9.44 25.35 4.43
CA VAL A 4 -10.81 25.86 4.51
C VAL A 4 -11.74 24.72 4.11
N PHE A 5 -12.56 24.24 5.05
CA PHE A 5 -13.58 23.23 4.80
C PHE A 5 -14.89 23.91 4.35
N PRO A 6 -15.69 23.27 3.48
CA PRO A 6 -16.94 23.86 2.99
C PRO A 6 -18.09 23.83 4.03
N PHE A 7 -17.82 23.36 5.26
CA PHE A 7 -18.76 23.27 6.36
C PHE A 7 -18.02 23.37 7.71
N LEU A 8 -18.76 23.64 8.78
CA LEU A 8 -18.26 23.66 10.15
C LEU A 8 -17.72 22.30 10.55
N ARG A 9 -16.48 22.27 11.02
CA ARG A 9 -15.88 21.11 11.68
C ARG A 9 -15.80 21.37 13.18
N PRO A 10 -16.10 20.37 14.01
CA PRO A 10 -15.93 20.50 15.44
C PRO A 10 -14.42 20.61 15.77
N PRO A 11 -14.06 21.15 16.94
CA PRO A 11 -12.70 21.06 17.44
C PRO A 11 -12.30 19.59 17.65
N SER A 12 -11.00 19.29 17.64
CA SER A 12 -10.51 17.91 17.70
C SER A 12 -10.80 17.20 19.01
N ASP A 13 -11.04 17.94 20.09
CA ASP A 13 -11.27 17.45 21.45
C ASP A 13 -12.66 16.86 21.70
N VAL A 14 -13.57 16.91 20.71
CA VAL A 14 -14.86 16.18 20.79
C VAL A 14 -14.70 14.68 20.54
N VAL A 15 -13.53 14.24 20.09
CA VAL A 15 -13.16 12.84 19.91
C VAL A 15 -11.86 12.61 20.67
N SER A 16 -11.88 11.70 21.64
CA SER A 16 -10.69 11.19 22.30
C SER A 16 -10.43 9.77 21.81
N VAL A 17 -9.19 9.48 21.41
CA VAL A 17 -8.81 8.17 20.90
C VAL A 17 -7.48 7.74 21.50
N GLY A 18 -7.43 6.50 21.98
CA GLY A 18 -6.20 5.88 22.46
C GLY A 18 -5.26 5.48 21.32
N PRO A 19 -4.08 4.93 21.62
CA PRO A 19 -3.22 4.31 20.62
C PRO A 19 -3.89 3.08 20.02
N TRP A 20 -3.47 2.69 18.82
CA TRP A 20 -3.81 1.38 18.27
C TRP A 20 -3.06 0.28 19.03
N SER A 21 -3.68 -0.89 19.13
CA SER A 21 -3.06 -2.10 19.65
C SER A 21 -3.32 -3.28 18.72
N ARG A 22 -2.35 -4.19 18.61
CA ARG A 22 -2.56 -5.52 18.03
C ARG A 22 -2.99 -6.48 19.14
N LEU A 23 -3.94 -7.35 18.85
CA LEU A 23 -4.36 -8.42 19.75
C LEU A 23 -3.58 -9.69 19.37
N THR A 24 -2.72 -10.15 20.27
CA THR A 24 -1.98 -11.42 20.17
C THR A 24 -2.57 -12.44 21.15
N PRO A 25 -2.23 -13.74 21.03
CA PRO A 25 -2.62 -14.74 22.03
C PRO A 25 -2.15 -14.38 23.46
N ASP A 26 -1.05 -13.62 23.57
CA ASP A 26 -0.44 -13.22 24.84
C ASP A 26 -1.01 -11.91 25.41
N GLY A 27 -1.85 -11.20 24.65
CA GLY A 27 -2.56 -10.00 25.10
C GLY A 27 -2.65 -8.88 24.07
N ALA A 28 -2.99 -7.68 24.53
CA ALA A 28 -2.99 -6.48 23.69
C ALA A 28 -1.61 -5.82 23.74
N GLU A 29 -0.97 -5.68 22.59
CA GLU A 29 0.33 -5.03 22.44
C GLU A 29 0.16 -3.72 21.69
N PRO A 30 0.83 -2.62 22.10
CA PRO A 30 0.80 -1.37 21.35
C PRO A 30 1.22 -1.57 19.90
N LEU A 31 0.44 -0.99 18.97
CA LEU A 31 0.78 -1.00 17.56
C LEU A 31 1.84 0.08 17.31
N THR A 32 3.05 -0.36 17.01
CA THR A 32 4.17 0.52 16.66
C THR A 32 4.13 0.91 15.19
N ASP A 33 4.90 1.93 14.82
CA ASP A 33 5.01 2.40 13.43
C ASP A 33 5.68 1.38 12.50
N THR A 34 6.20 0.28 13.04
CA THR A 34 6.76 -0.85 12.29
C THR A 34 6.42 -2.16 12.99
N LEU A 35 6.00 -3.17 12.22
CA LEU A 35 5.76 -4.54 12.68
C LEU A 35 6.81 -5.48 12.07
N PRO A 36 7.94 -5.74 12.75
CA PRO A 36 9.02 -6.54 12.18
C PRO A 36 8.67 -8.04 12.06
N ASP A 37 7.81 -8.55 12.95
CA ASP A 37 7.50 -9.98 13.04
C ASP A 37 6.22 -10.38 12.27
N TRP A 38 5.76 -9.53 11.34
CA TRP A 38 4.55 -9.77 10.56
C TRP A 38 4.86 -10.47 9.23
N ASP A 39 4.01 -11.42 8.84
CA ASP A 39 4.04 -12.08 7.53
C ASP A 39 2.64 -12.11 6.89
N TYR A 40 2.59 -12.46 5.59
CA TYR A 40 1.33 -12.54 4.82
C TYR A 40 0.35 -13.59 5.32
N SER A 41 0.80 -14.57 6.11
CA SER A 41 -0.09 -15.57 6.70
C SER A 41 -0.78 -15.06 7.98
N THR A 42 -0.29 -13.94 8.53
CA THR A 42 -0.73 -13.39 9.80
C THR A 42 -1.95 -12.47 9.63
N THR A 43 -3.08 -12.89 10.18
CA THR A 43 -4.26 -12.01 10.32
C THR A 43 -4.02 -10.96 11.41
N LEU A 44 -4.03 -9.68 11.05
CA LEU A 44 -3.89 -8.58 12.02
C LEU A 44 -5.22 -8.34 12.73
N ALA A 45 -5.30 -8.72 14.00
CA ALA A 45 -6.38 -8.32 14.90
C ALA A 45 -6.03 -6.97 15.54
N LEU A 46 -6.81 -5.94 15.23
CA LEU A 46 -6.55 -4.57 15.65
C LEU A 46 -7.63 -4.08 16.60
N HIS A 47 -7.18 -3.39 17.64
CA HIS A 47 -8.01 -2.80 18.69
C HIS A 47 -7.67 -1.32 18.88
N ARG A 48 -8.69 -0.51 19.13
CA ARG A 48 -8.53 0.87 19.61
C ARG A 48 -9.74 1.30 20.43
N ALA A 49 -9.47 1.76 21.65
CA ALA A 49 -10.48 2.40 22.49
C ALA A 49 -10.53 3.92 22.23
N GLY A 50 -11.70 4.51 22.45
CA GLY A 50 -11.91 5.95 22.36
C GLY A 50 -13.23 6.36 22.98
N SER A 51 -13.47 7.67 23.02
CA SER A 51 -14.75 8.26 23.40
C SER A 51 -15.11 9.41 22.48
N VAL A 52 -16.41 9.61 22.26
CA VAL A 52 -16.92 10.67 21.40
C VAL A 52 -18.02 11.44 22.11
N ASP A 53 -17.88 12.77 22.13
CA ASP A 53 -18.93 13.68 22.59
C ASP A 53 -19.96 13.91 21.48
N GLY A 54 -20.87 12.96 21.28
CA GLY A 54 -21.80 12.93 20.15
C GLY A 54 -22.81 14.09 20.09
N LEU A 55 -23.24 14.65 21.22
CA LEU A 55 -24.09 15.85 21.25
C LEU A 55 -23.26 17.10 20.98
N ARG A 56 -22.12 17.23 21.66
CA ARG A 56 -21.21 18.36 21.48
C ARG A 56 -20.71 18.46 20.04
N LEU A 57 -20.34 17.33 19.43
CA LEU A 57 -19.91 17.22 18.05
C LEU A 57 -20.98 17.73 17.08
N ARG A 58 -22.24 17.28 17.23
CA ARG A 58 -23.35 17.76 16.39
C ARG A 58 -23.56 19.25 16.54
N ARG A 59 -23.66 19.74 17.78
CA ARG A 59 -23.84 21.17 18.10
C ARG A 59 -22.75 22.04 17.47
N LEU A 60 -21.48 21.67 17.64
CA LEU A 60 -20.35 22.44 17.13
C LEU A 60 -20.17 22.32 15.60
N SER A 61 -20.74 21.29 14.98
CA SER A 61 -20.80 21.12 13.53
C SER A 61 -22.04 21.77 12.88
N GLY A 62 -22.89 22.44 13.68
CA GLY A 62 -24.15 23.02 13.20
C GLY A 62 -25.23 21.98 12.83
N LEU A 63 -25.06 20.74 13.26
CA LEU A 63 -25.98 19.63 12.96
C LEU A 63 -27.06 19.51 14.06
N PRO A 64 -28.30 19.18 13.68
CA PRO A 64 -29.36 18.90 14.64
C PRO A 64 -29.11 17.56 15.34
N ILE A 65 -29.75 17.36 16.49
CA ILE A 65 -29.65 16.11 17.26
C ILE A 65 -30.07 14.87 16.44
N GLY A 66 -31.04 15.04 15.53
CA GLY A 66 -31.52 13.98 14.63
C GLY A 66 -30.58 13.64 13.48
N ALA A 67 -29.47 14.36 13.29
CA ALA A 67 -28.48 13.99 12.29
C ALA A 67 -27.83 12.64 12.63
N THR A 68 -27.74 11.76 11.63
CA THR A 68 -27.14 10.44 11.79
C THR A 68 -25.67 10.50 11.43
N LEU A 69 -24.82 10.08 12.37
CA LEU A 69 -23.37 10.10 12.26
C LEU A 69 -22.83 8.71 12.51
N ASP A 70 -21.67 8.41 11.95
CA ASP A 70 -20.95 7.18 12.25
C ASP A 70 -19.50 7.45 12.59
N VAL A 71 -18.95 6.60 13.44
CA VAL A 71 -17.51 6.40 13.53
C VAL A 71 -17.17 5.23 12.60
N SER A 72 -16.16 5.40 11.76
CA SER A 72 -15.70 4.36 10.84
C SER A 72 -14.20 4.30 10.76
N VAL A 73 -13.66 3.10 10.50
CA VAL A 73 -12.25 2.91 10.16
C VAL A 73 -12.14 2.41 8.73
N GLN A 74 -11.35 3.12 7.95
CA GLN A 74 -10.93 2.71 6.62
C GLN A 74 -9.46 2.30 6.67
N TRP A 75 -9.08 1.39 5.79
CA TRP A 75 -7.70 0.96 5.66
C TRP A 75 -7.25 1.02 4.20
N PHE A 76 -5.94 1.17 4.00
CA PHE A 76 -5.27 1.07 2.72
C PHE A 76 -3.90 0.40 2.90
N ALA A 77 -3.57 -0.56 2.03
CA ALA A 77 -2.26 -1.19 1.99
C ALA A 77 -1.53 -0.85 0.68
N SER A 78 -0.27 -0.44 0.76
CA SER A 78 0.45 0.10 -0.41
C SER A 78 0.83 -0.96 -1.44
N ASN A 79 1.28 -2.15 -1.01
CA ASN A 79 1.80 -3.15 -1.94
C ASN A 79 0.69 -3.92 -2.67
N SER A 80 -0.43 -4.19 -1.98
CA SER A 80 -1.61 -4.81 -2.58
C SER A 80 -2.52 -3.80 -3.29
N ALA A 81 -2.32 -2.49 -3.02
CA ALA A 81 -3.21 -1.39 -3.41
C ALA A 81 -4.68 -1.57 -2.96
N LEU A 82 -4.93 -2.49 -2.02
CA LEU A 82 -6.25 -2.76 -1.50
C LEU A 82 -6.65 -1.69 -0.47
N ARG A 83 -7.95 -1.42 -0.43
CA ARG A 83 -8.58 -0.51 0.52
C ARG A 83 -9.95 -0.99 0.88
N GLY A 84 -10.38 -0.71 2.11
CA GLY A 84 -11.69 -1.14 2.57
C GLY A 84 -12.18 -0.39 3.80
N ARG A 85 -13.44 -0.64 4.15
CA ARG A 85 -14.00 -0.24 5.44
C ARG A 85 -13.86 -1.41 6.41
N ALA A 86 -12.91 -1.30 7.31
CA ALA A 86 -12.65 -2.31 8.34
C ALA A 86 -13.74 -2.35 9.40
N TRP A 87 -14.26 -1.19 9.80
CA TRP A 87 -15.17 -1.09 10.94
C TRP A 87 -16.10 0.11 10.83
N ARG A 88 -17.31 0.01 11.41
CA ARG A 88 -18.28 1.12 11.48
C ARG A 88 -19.28 0.90 12.61
N ILE A 89 -19.59 1.97 13.35
CA ILE A 89 -20.71 2.02 14.28
C ILE A 89 -21.51 3.31 14.11
N GLY A 90 -22.81 3.26 14.41
CA GLY A 90 -23.63 4.46 14.57
C GLY A 90 -23.22 5.23 15.82
N LEU A 91 -23.04 6.54 15.68
CA LEU A 91 -22.70 7.42 16.79
C LEU A 91 -24.01 7.94 17.44
N PRO A 92 -24.34 7.54 18.67
CA PRO A 92 -25.51 8.04 19.37
C PRO A 92 -25.44 9.56 19.62
N ALA A 93 -26.57 10.14 19.97
CA ALA A 93 -26.70 11.54 20.34
C ALA A 93 -26.55 11.69 21.87
N GLU A 94 -25.39 11.30 22.39
CA GLU A 94 -24.98 11.45 23.79
C GLU A 94 -23.49 11.83 23.84
N ASP A 95 -23.05 12.41 24.95
CA ASP A 95 -21.64 12.76 25.15
C ASP A 95 -20.91 11.66 25.93
N GLY A 96 -19.59 11.54 25.77
CA GLY A 96 -18.80 10.49 26.41
C GLY A 96 -19.11 9.06 25.91
N PHE A 97 -19.65 8.89 24.71
CA PHE A 97 -19.92 7.56 24.16
C PHE A 97 -18.62 6.78 23.95
N GLU A 98 -18.45 5.68 24.67
CA GLU A 98 -17.28 4.80 24.54
C GLU A 98 -17.34 4.01 23.24
N THR A 99 -16.25 4.05 22.47
CA THR A 99 -16.10 3.32 21.22
C THR A 99 -14.97 2.31 21.35
N ASN A 100 -15.30 1.03 21.24
CA ASN A 100 -14.32 -0.06 21.08
C ASN A 100 -14.28 -0.47 19.61
N ILE A 101 -13.16 -0.15 18.97
CA ILE A 101 -12.93 -0.48 17.56
C ILE A 101 -12.16 -1.79 17.51
N ASP A 102 -12.83 -2.84 17.04
CA ASP A 102 -12.27 -4.19 16.93
C ASP A 102 -12.54 -4.75 15.53
N PHE A 103 -11.47 -5.10 14.81
CA PHE A 103 -11.59 -5.77 13.52
C PHE A 103 -10.35 -6.60 13.21
N ARG A 104 -10.47 -7.44 12.19
CA ARG A 104 -9.38 -8.27 11.67
C ARG A 104 -9.13 -7.92 10.21
N LEU A 105 -7.87 -7.83 9.83
CA LEU A 105 -7.42 -7.72 8.46
C LEU A 105 -6.67 -9.00 8.08
N PRO A 106 -7.13 -9.76 7.08
CA PRO A 106 -6.39 -10.88 6.52
C PRO A 106 -5.00 -10.41 6.04
N GLY A 107 -3.94 -11.17 6.31
CA GLY A 107 -2.56 -10.73 6.00
C GLY A 107 -2.26 -10.68 4.49
N ASP A 108 -2.95 -11.53 3.73
CA ASP A 108 -2.90 -11.66 2.27
C ASP A 108 -3.48 -10.44 1.53
N ASP A 109 -4.32 -9.65 2.22
CA ASP A 109 -4.83 -8.37 1.74
C ASP A 109 -3.84 -7.19 1.93
N LEU A 110 -2.75 -7.40 2.65
CA LEU A 110 -1.87 -6.35 3.13
C LEU A 110 -0.49 -6.38 2.46
N GLY A 111 0.34 -5.38 2.76
CA GLY A 111 1.75 -5.33 2.36
C GLY A 111 2.30 -3.91 2.28
N GLY A 112 3.61 -3.76 2.49
CA GLY A 112 4.29 -2.47 2.53
C GLY A 112 3.84 -1.61 3.71
N HIS A 113 3.09 -0.55 3.44
CA HIS A 113 2.51 0.30 4.47
C HIS A 113 1.01 0.06 4.62
N LEU A 114 0.56 -0.04 5.86
CA LEU A 114 -0.84 0.00 6.23
C LEU A 114 -1.18 1.38 6.77
N GLU A 115 -2.15 2.05 6.15
CA GLU A 115 -2.74 3.28 6.66
C GLU A 115 -4.12 2.96 7.24
N LEU A 116 -4.35 3.37 8.49
CA LEU A 116 -5.63 3.29 9.19
C LEU A 116 -6.19 4.70 9.36
N ILE A 117 -7.41 4.92 8.89
CA ILE A 117 -8.09 6.21 8.94
C ILE A 117 -9.36 6.06 9.76
N THR A 118 -9.34 6.52 11.00
CA THR A 118 -10.55 6.65 11.83
C THR A 118 -11.24 7.96 11.47
N SER A 119 -12.55 7.95 11.26
CA SER A 119 -13.30 9.15 10.88
C SER A 119 -14.69 9.18 11.49
N VAL A 120 -15.17 10.39 11.82
CA VAL A 120 -16.59 10.66 12.07
C VAL A 120 -17.20 11.21 10.79
N ILE A 121 -18.22 10.52 10.27
CA ILE A 121 -18.87 10.81 9.00
C ILE A 121 -20.35 11.13 9.18
N LEU A 122 -20.85 12.10 8.41
CA LEU A 122 -22.28 12.35 8.27
C LEU A 122 -22.90 11.26 7.41
N ARG A 123 -23.87 10.51 7.93
CA ARG A 123 -24.63 9.51 7.18
C ARG A 123 -25.87 10.13 6.54
N ALA A 124 -26.63 10.88 7.32
CA ALA A 124 -27.80 11.62 6.85
C ALA A 124 -28.01 12.85 7.71
N SER A 125 -28.26 13.99 7.06
CA SER A 125 -28.67 15.21 7.75
C SER A 125 -30.14 15.12 8.16
N ALA A 126 -30.58 16.03 9.02
CA ALA A 126 -31.96 16.16 9.44
C ALA A 126 -32.40 17.64 9.34
N PRO A 127 -33.72 17.92 9.34
CA PRO A 127 -34.22 19.29 9.38
C PRO A 127 -33.65 20.07 10.58
N GLY A 128 -33.42 21.38 10.39
CA GLY A 128 -32.88 22.27 11.42
C GLY A 128 -31.35 22.35 11.48
N ALA A 129 -30.63 21.79 10.49
CA ALA A 129 -29.20 22.03 10.32
C ALA A 129 -28.92 23.50 9.96
N SER A 130 -27.79 24.02 10.43
CA SER A 130 -27.36 25.37 10.07
C SER A 130 -26.94 25.44 8.60
N PRO A 131 -26.98 26.63 7.95
CA PRO A 131 -26.52 26.80 6.58
C PRO A 131 -25.05 26.44 6.35
N ALA A 132 -24.25 26.43 7.43
CA ALA A 132 -22.84 26.10 7.41
C ALA A 132 -22.55 24.64 7.81
N ALA A 133 -23.59 23.83 8.07
CA ALA A 133 -23.44 22.43 8.44
C ALA A 133 -23.18 21.54 7.22
N ALA A 134 -22.56 20.38 7.45
CA ALA A 134 -22.46 19.36 6.42
C ALA A 134 -23.86 18.84 6.04
N THR A 135 -24.12 18.70 4.74
CA THR A 135 -25.41 18.21 4.21
C THR A 135 -25.28 16.91 3.41
N ARG A 136 -24.10 16.65 2.84
CA ARG A 136 -23.85 15.49 1.99
C ARG A 136 -23.51 14.26 2.84
N PRO A 137 -24.19 13.11 2.62
CA PRO A 137 -23.71 11.83 3.13
C PRO A 137 -22.25 11.58 2.74
N GLY A 138 -21.45 11.09 3.69
CA GLY A 138 -20.02 10.88 3.53
C GLY A 138 -19.14 12.08 3.90
N SER A 139 -19.71 13.25 4.23
CA SER A 139 -18.92 14.37 4.74
C SER A 139 -18.18 14.00 6.03
N VAL A 140 -16.86 14.19 6.04
CA VAL A 140 -15.98 13.88 7.17
C VAL A 140 -15.90 15.08 8.12
N LEU A 141 -16.41 14.92 9.34
CA LEU A 141 -16.41 15.94 10.38
C LEU A 141 -15.13 15.89 11.22
N TRP A 142 -14.61 14.68 11.44
CA TRP A 142 -13.39 14.42 12.19
C TRP A 142 -12.62 13.27 11.56
N SER A 143 -11.29 13.29 11.61
CA SER A 143 -10.45 12.20 11.13
C SER A 143 -9.12 12.15 11.87
N ASP A 144 -8.66 10.94 12.15
CA ASP A 144 -7.32 10.63 12.64
C ASP A 144 -6.67 9.56 11.74
N ARG A 145 -5.35 9.63 11.57
CA ARG A 145 -4.60 8.75 10.68
C ARG A 145 -3.44 8.14 11.43
N HIS A 146 -3.32 6.83 11.31
CA HIS A 146 -2.17 6.08 11.80
C HIS A 146 -1.58 5.28 10.64
N ARG A 147 -0.25 5.33 10.50
CA ARG A 147 0.46 4.62 9.43
C ARG A 147 1.51 3.74 10.07
N LEU A 148 1.52 2.47 9.70
CA LEU A 148 2.55 1.51 10.11
C LEU A 148 3.19 0.85 8.89
N LYS A 149 4.46 0.49 9.04
CA LYS A 149 5.19 -0.36 8.10
C LYS A 149 4.96 -1.82 8.52
N LEU A 150 4.33 -2.61 7.64
CA LEU A 150 4.08 -4.02 7.90
C LEU A 150 5.30 -4.90 7.66
N GLU A 151 6.31 -4.37 6.97
CA GLU A 151 7.51 -5.12 6.59
C GLU A 151 8.77 -4.32 6.94
N ALA A 152 9.77 -4.97 7.53
CA ALA A 152 11.14 -4.48 7.47
C ALA A 152 11.75 -4.84 6.10
N ASP A 153 11.42 -4.10 5.04
CA ASP A 153 12.07 -4.14 3.71
C ASP A 153 12.30 -5.50 3.03
N ASN A 154 11.67 -6.58 3.51
CA ASN A 154 11.93 -7.92 3.02
C ASN A 154 10.62 -8.62 2.64
N THR A 155 9.92 -8.07 1.64
CA THR A 155 9.70 -8.98 0.51
C THR A 155 11.12 -9.26 0.02
N LEU A 156 11.74 -10.36 0.45
CA LEU A 156 13.05 -10.76 -0.05
C LEU A 156 12.83 -11.00 -1.54
N PHE A 157 13.04 -9.96 -2.35
CA PHE A 157 13.23 -10.14 -3.77
C PHE A 157 14.36 -11.17 -3.87
N PRO A 158 14.13 -12.36 -4.45
CA PRO A 158 15.12 -13.41 -4.34
C PRO A 158 16.38 -12.95 -5.09
N ILE A 159 17.45 -12.71 -4.33
CA ILE A 159 18.74 -12.27 -4.85
C ILE A 159 19.75 -13.35 -4.49
N ALA A 160 20.52 -13.79 -5.48
CA ALA A 160 21.70 -14.62 -5.26
C ALA A 160 22.88 -14.06 -6.03
N THR A 161 24.08 -14.36 -5.55
CA THR A 161 25.32 -14.00 -6.22
C THR A 161 25.83 -15.22 -6.98
N ALA A 162 26.44 -14.98 -8.14
CA ALA A 162 27.05 -16.04 -8.94
C ALA A 162 28.22 -15.50 -9.77
N ASP A 163 29.20 -16.36 -10.06
CA ASP A 163 30.21 -16.06 -11.07
C ASP A 163 29.66 -16.37 -12.47
N PHE A 164 29.40 -15.33 -13.27
CA PHE A 164 28.89 -15.50 -14.63
C PHE A 164 29.94 -16.07 -15.59
N HIS A 165 31.21 -16.18 -15.18
CA HIS A 165 32.22 -16.89 -15.94
C HIS A 165 31.96 -18.40 -15.98
N ASP A 166 31.39 -18.94 -14.90
CA ASP A 166 31.15 -20.38 -14.71
C ASP A 166 29.72 -20.80 -15.10
N LEU A 167 28.90 -19.84 -15.56
CA LEU A 167 27.49 -20.02 -15.91
C LEU A 167 27.22 -19.62 -17.37
N PRO A 168 26.10 -20.05 -17.98
CA PRO A 168 25.76 -19.72 -19.37
C PRO A 168 25.23 -18.27 -19.53
N TYR A 169 25.75 -17.32 -18.75
CA TYR A 169 25.38 -15.90 -18.79
C TYR A 169 26.53 -15.07 -19.38
N PRO A 170 26.25 -13.92 -20.02
CA PRO A 170 27.31 -13.07 -20.55
C PRO A 170 28.22 -12.58 -19.42
N THR A 171 29.52 -12.90 -19.48
CA THR A 171 30.47 -12.59 -18.39
C THR A 171 30.58 -11.09 -18.08
N GLY A 172 30.31 -10.23 -19.07
CA GLY A 172 30.29 -8.78 -18.90
C GLY A 172 28.97 -8.20 -18.35
N ALA A 173 27.92 -9.02 -18.23
CA ALA A 173 26.66 -8.59 -17.62
C ALA A 173 26.82 -8.47 -16.11
N ALA A 174 26.18 -7.44 -15.53
CA ALA A 174 26.27 -7.17 -14.11
C ALA A 174 25.23 -7.95 -13.28
N TRP A 175 24.11 -8.32 -13.91
CA TRP A 175 23.04 -9.11 -13.32
C TRP A 175 22.25 -9.86 -14.40
N TYR A 176 21.43 -10.82 -13.97
CA TYR A 176 20.48 -11.56 -14.78
C TYR A 176 19.22 -11.83 -13.97
N LEU A 177 18.04 -11.58 -14.53
CA LEU A 177 16.76 -11.87 -13.88
C LEU A 177 16.15 -13.13 -14.50
N HIS A 178 16.08 -14.19 -13.71
CA HIS A 178 15.37 -15.41 -14.04
C HIS A 178 13.90 -15.28 -13.64
N ILE A 179 13.00 -15.68 -14.55
CA ILE A 179 11.55 -15.70 -14.32
C ILE A 179 10.99 -16.95 -14.99
N ASP A 180 10.28 -17.78 -14.23
CA ASP A 180 9.56 -18.94 -14.75
C ASP A 180 8.34 -18.54 -15.60
N GLU A 181 7.55 -19.54 -16.01
CA GLU A 181 6.36 -19.37 -16.84
C GLU A 181 5.07 -19.80 -16.13
N ASP A 182 5.17 -20.58 -15.05
CA ASP A 182 4.01 -21.02 -14.29
C ASP A 182 3.41 -19.85 -13.52
N LEU A 183 2.26 -19.37 -13.98
CA LEU A 183 1.59 -18.21 -13.39
C LEU A 183 0.96 -18.49 -12.02
N GLU A 184 0.73 -19.76 -11.68
CA GLU A 184 0.15 -20.16 -10.40
C GLU A 184 1.21 -20.50 -9.36
N SER A 185 2.48 -20.68 -9.77
CA SER A 185 3.58 -20.98 -8.86
C SER A 185 3.88 -19.82 -7.92
N ALA A 186 4.49 -20.13 -6.77
CA ALA A 186 4.89 -19.12 -5.80
C ALA A 186 5.99 -18.20 -6.38
N ALA A 187 5.76 -16.89 -6.37
CA ALA A 187 6.66 -15.92 -6.99
C ALA A 187 8.09 -15.95 -6.44
N LEU A 188 8.25 -16.23 -5.14
CA LEU A 188 9.56 -16.34 -4.49
C LEU A 188 10.41 -17.52 -5.01
N GLY A 189 9.76 -18.57 -5.55
CA GLY A 189 10.46 -19.69 -6.20
C GLY A 189 10.65 -19.48 -7.70
N SER A 190 9.91 -18.54 -8.30
CA SER A 190 9.81 -18.36 -9.74
C SER A 190 10.40 -17.06 -10.27
N ILE A 191 10.98 -16.25 -9.39
CA ILE A 191 11.75 -15.04 -9.74
C ILE A 191 13.07 -15.11 -8.98
N LEU A 192 14.21 -14.97 -9.68
CA LEU A 192 15.52 -14.92 -9.06
C LEU A 192 16.42 -13.91 -9.78
N LEU A 193 16.89 -12.90 -9.05
CA LEU A 193 17.91 -11.98 -9.52
C LEU A 193 19.29 -12.52 -9.16
N LEU A 194 20.05 -12.86 -10.20
CA LEU A 194 21.45 -13.24 -10.09
C LEU A 194 22.32 -12.01 -10.27
N LEU A 195 23.18 -11.73 -9.30
CA LEU A 195 24.21 -10.69 -9.37
C LEU A 195 25.55 -11.31 -9.74
N ASN A 196 26.25 -10.72 -10.69
CA ASN A 196 27.57 -11.19 -11.08
C ASN A 196 28.61 -10.77 -10.04
N GLU A 197 29.21 -11.73 -9.34
CA GLU A 197 30.21 -11.50 -8.29
C GLU A 197 31.44 -10.74 -8.80
N ARG A 198 31.75 -10.87 -10.10
CA ARG A 198 32.87 -10.16 -10.73
C ARG A 198 32.57 -8.68 -11.00
N HIS A 199 31.32 -8.25 -10.88
CA HIS A 199 30.92 -6.87 -11.14
C HIS A 199 30.91 -6.01 -9.85
N ALA A 200 32.11 -5.64 -9.40
CA ALA A 200 32.34 -4.98 -8.10
C ALA A 200 31.47 -3.74 -7.84
N VAL A 201 31.14 -2.95 -8.87
CA VAL A 201 30.29 -1.75 -8.73
C VAL A 201 28.88 -2.10 -8.27
N VAL A 202 28.32 -3.22 -8.76
CA VAL A 202 26.96 -3.67 -8.41
C VAL A 202 26.96 -4.36 -7.06
N MET A 203 27.94 -5.23 -6.82
CA MET A 203 28.13 -5.89 -5.52
C MET A 203 28.20 -4.87 -4.39
N ARG A 204 29.08 -3.87 -4.54
CA ARG A 204 29.20 -2.77 -3.56
C ARG A 204 27.89 -2.01 -3.35
N ALA A 205 27.17 -1.69 -4.43
CA ALA A 205 25.93 -0.93 -4.33
C ALA A 205 24.82 -1.71 -3.60
N VAL A 206 24.73 -3.02 -3.82
CA VAL A 206 23.77 -3.92 -3.16
C VAL A 206 24.16 -4.14 -1.69
N GLU A 207 25.43 -4.35 -1.38
CA GLU A 207 25.92 -4.46 0.00
C GLU A 207 25.69 -3.17 0.81
N ALA A 208 25.81 -2.00 0.16
CA ALA A 208 25.60 -0.70 0.77
C ALA A 208 24.12 -0.22 0.75
N ALA A 209 23.16 -1.07 0.39
CA ALA A 209 21.77 -0.66 0.17
C ALA A 209 21.08 -0.03 1.39
N SER A 210 21.54 -0.33 2.62
CA SER A 210 21.03 0.27 3.85
C SER A 210 21.51 1.71 4.09
N ALA A 211 22.65 2.10 3.49
CA ALA A 211 23.23 3.44 3.60
C ALA A 211 24.01 3.81 2.32
N PRO A 212 23.33 3.93 1.16
CA PRO A 212 24.01 4.03 -0.13
C PRO A 212 24.60 5.42 -0.37
N THR A 213 25.80 5.45 -0.97
CA THR A 213 26.36 6.69 -1.51
C THR A 213 25.54 7.17 -2.72
N GLU A 214 25.77 8.40 -3.17
CA GLU A 214 25.11 8.91 -4.38
C GLU A 214 25.39 8.05 -5.62
N ALA A 215 26.61 7.52 -5.74
CA ALA A 215 26.97 6.58 -6.80
C ALA A 215 26.20 5.26 -6.68
N ASP A 216 26.07 4.72 -5.47
CA ASP A 216 25.32 3.47 -5.23
C ASP A 216 23.84 3.65 -5.52
N ARG A 217 23.25 4.80 -5.18
CA ARG A 217 21.85 5.12 -5.52
C ARG A 217 21.59 5.10 -7.02
N ARG A 218 22.53 5.60 -7.82
CA ARG A 218 22.42 5.54 -9.30
C ARG A 218 22.43 4.10 -9.81
N VAL A 219 23.32 3.26 -9.26
CA VAL A 219 23.41 1.84 -9.61
C VAL A 219 22.14 1.10 -9.21
N LEU A 220 21.67 1.28 -7.96
CA LEU A 220 20.43 0.68 -7.47
C LEU A 220 19.20 1.14 -8.26
N SER A 221 19.15 2.42 -8.65
CA SER A 221 18.08 2.96 -9.50
C SER A 221 18.08 2.32 -10.89
N ALA A 222 19.26 2.14 -11.49
CA ALA A 222 19.40 1.44 -12.77
C ALA A 222 18.98 -0.03 -12.66
N LEU A 223 19.42 -0.74 -11.62
CA LEU A 223 19.05 -2.12 -11.34
C LEU A 223 17.52 -2.27 -11.17
N ARG A 224 16.90 -1.43 -10.33
CA ARG A 224 15.45 -1.42 -10.11
C ARG A 224 14.68 -1.17 -11.40
N THR A 225 15.14 -0.21 -12.21
CA THR A 225 14.51 0.13 -13.49
C THR A 225 14.58 -1.05 -14.45
N ASP A 226 15.73 -1.72 -14.53
CA ASP A 226 15.89 -2.87 -15.43
C ASP A 226 15.09 -4.08 -14.96
N VAL A 227 15.06 -4.37 -13.66
CA VAL A 227 14.22 -5.43 -13.07
C VAL A 227 12.74 -5.18 -13.39
N MET A 228 12.24 -3.96 -13.18
CA MET A 228 10.86 -3.60 -13.50
C MET A 228 10.58 -3.77 -14.99
N ARG A 229 11.50 -3.33 -15.86
CA ARG A 229 11.39 -3.50 -17.32
C ARG A 229 11.29 -4.98 -17.71
N VAL A 230 12.15 -5.85 -17.18
CA VAL A 230 12.14 -7.28 -17.51
C VAL A 230 10.86 -7.97 -17.01
N LEU A 231 10.38 -7.64 -15.81
CA LEU A 231 9.10 -8.15 -15.28
C LEU A 231 7.92 -7.71 -16.16
N LEU A 232 7.88 -6.43 -16.56
CA LEU A 232 6.87 -5.92 -17.50
C LEU A 232 6.96 -6.62 -18.86
N ASP A 233 8.17 -6.78 -19.39
CA ASP A 233 8.38 -7.47 -20.66
C ASP A 233 7.88 -8.93 -20.59
N LYS A 234 8.12 -9.64 -19.48
CA LYS A 234 7.60 -10.99 -19.26
C LYS A 234 6.06 -10.98 -19.17
N ALA A 235 5.49 -10.08 -18.37
CA ALA A 235 4.04 -9.93 -18.22
C ALA A 235 3.33 -9.68 -19.56
N LEU A 236 3.93 -8.84 -20.42
CA LEU A 236 3.36 -8.50 -21.72
C LEU A 236 3.61 -9.56 -22.80
N THR A 237 4.47 -10.54 -22.54
CA THR A 237 4.81 -11.62 -23.49
C THR A 237 4.09 -12.93 -23.17
N LEU A 238 3.76 -13.18 -21.90
CA LEU A 238 2.95 -14.35 -21.53
C LEU A 238 1.50 -14.14 -21.99
N ASP A 239 1.07 -14.89 -23.00
CA ASP A 239 -0.30 -14.82 -23.54
C ASP A 239 -1.34 -15.27 -22.51
N ASP A 240 -0.98 -16.23 -21.66
CA ASP A 240 -1.83 -16.78 -20.60
C ASP A 240 -2.02 -15.80 -19.42
N LEU A 241 -1.20 -14.72 -19.34
CA LEU A 241 -1.38 -13.68 -18.33
C LEU A 241 -2.56 -12.78 -18.72
N ASN A 242 -3.59 -12.75 -17.87
CA ASN A 242 -4.83 -12.01 -18.13
C ASN A 242 -5.25 -11.20 -16.91
N ASP A 243 -5.51 -9.90 -17.08
CA ASP A 243 -5.91 -8.98 -16.01
C ASP A 243 -7.35 -9.19 -15.51
N HIS A 244 -8.12 -10.09 -16.15
CA HIS A 244 -9.42 -10.57 -15.71
C HIS A 244 -9.38 -11.89 -14.92
N VAL A 245 -8.22 -12.55 -14.84
CA VAL A 245 -8.03 -13.78 -14.07
C VAL A 245 -7.53 -13.44 -12.67
N GLU A 246 -8.12 -14.08 -11.67
CA GLU A 246 -7.68 -13.98 -10.28
C GLU A 246 -6.62 -15.06 -10.01
N TYR A 247 -5.35 -14.64 -9.99
CA TYR A 247 -4.23 -15.53 -9.65
C TYR A 247 -4.10 -15.66 -8.13
N PRO A 248 -3.59 -16.80 -7.62
CA PRO A 248 -3.34 -16.98 -6.19
C PRO A 248 -2.47 -15.86 -5.61
N ILE A 249 -2.76 -15.42 -4.39
CA ILE A 249 -1.98 -14.39 -3.73
C ILE A 249 -0.53 -14.87 -3.57
N GLY A 250 0.44 -14.02 -3.93
CA GLY A 250 1.87 -14.35 -3.90
C GLY A 250 2.34 -15.23 -5.06
N SER A 251 1.48 -15.54 -6.03
CA SER A 251 1.89 -16.24 -7.26
C SER A 251 2.63 -15.35 -8.25
N LEU A 252 3.32 -15.96 -9.22
CA LEU A 252 3.97 -15.24 -10.31
C LEU A 252 2.99 -14.35 -11.08
N GLY A 253 1.81 -14.86 -11.43
CA GLY A 253 0.78 -14.10 -12.14
C GLY A 253 0.30 -12.88 -11.36
N ALA A 254 0.09 -13.03 -10.04
CA ALA A 254 -0.28 -11.92 -9.17
C ALA A 254 0.80 -10.83 -9.13
N VAL A 255 2.09 -11.21 -9.03
CA VAL A 255 3.22 -10.27 -9.04
C VAL A 255 3.34 -9.53 -10.36
N LEU A 256 3.29 -10.24 -11.50
CA LEU A 256 3.41 -9.65 -12.83
C LEU A 256 2.28 -8.64 -13.13
N LEU A 257 1.03 -8.99 -12.78
CA LEU A 257 -0.08 -8.05 -12.91
C LEU A 257 0.06 -6.85 -11.97
N ASN A 258 0.56 -7.05 -10.76
CA ASN A 258 0.78 -5.95 -9.82
C ASN A 258 1.82 -4.96 -10.35
N VAL A 259 2.94 -5.44 -10.88
CA VAL A 259 3.96 -4.61 -11.52
C VAL A 259 3.36 -3.79 -12.67
N ALA A 260 2.55 -4.40 -13.53
CA ALA A 260 1.87 -3.69 -14.63
C ALA A 260 0.91 -2.60 -14.11
N ARG A 261 0.10 -2.90 -13.09
CA ARG A 261 -0.86 -1.95 -12.49
C ARG A 261 -0.17 -0.79 -11.79
N ILE A 262 0.94 -1.03 -11.09
CA ILE A 262 1.70 0.00 -10.40
C ILE A 262 2.37 0.93 -11.42
N ALA A 263 3.01 0.36 -12.45
CA ALA A 263 3.69 1.15 -13.47
C ALA A 263 2.71 1.94 -14.35
N PHE A 264 1.55 1.36 -14.66
CA PHE A 264 0.60 1.90 -15.64
C PHE A 264 -0.86 1.80 -15.17
N PRO A 265 -1.26 2.52 -14.10
CA PRO A 265 -2.59 2.39 -13.49
C PRO A 265 -3.75 2.79 -14.42
N ALA A 266 -3.48 3.54 -15.48
CA ALA A 266 -4.46 4.01 -16.44
C ALA A 266 -4.64 3.09 -17.67
N PHE A 267 -3.85 2.01 -17.77
CA PHE A 267 -3.82 1.16 -18.96
C PHE A 267 -4.16 -0.30 -18.62
N SER A 268 -4.94 -0.95 -19.48
CA SER A 268 -5.12 -2.40 -19.43
C SER A 268 -3.89 -3.13 -19.96
N LEU A 269 -3.77 -4.41 -19.64
CA LEU A 269 -2.65 -5.24 -20.13
C LEU A 269 -2.63 -5.29 -21.66
N GLU A 270 -3.79 -5.40 -22.31
CA GLU A 270 -3.92 -5.35 -23.77
C GLU A 270 -3.46 -4.02 -24.38
N ALA A 271 -3.78 -2.90 -23.73
CA ALA A 271 -3.37 -1.58 -24.20
C ALA A 271 -1.84 -1.44 -24.14
N LEU A 272 -1.21 -1.94 -23.08
CA LEU A 272 0.25 -1.97 -22.94
C LEU A 272 0.90 -2.89 -23.97
N ARG A 273 0.34 -4.09 -24.22
CA ARG A 273 0.81 -4.99 -25.28
C ARG A 273 0.78 -4.29 -26.64
N ARG A 274 -0.31 -3.58 -26.94
CA ARG A 274 -0.47 -2.82 -28.19
C ARG A 274 0.54 -1.68 -28.29
N GLU A 275 0.70 -0.88 -27.24
CA GLU A 275 1.65 0.24 -27.24
C GLU A 275 3.09 -0.27 -27.44
N ARG A 276 3.48 -1.36 -26.77
CA ARG A 276 4.79 -2.01 -26.94
C ARG A 276 5.04 -2.41 -28.40
N GLN A 277 4.02 -2.90 -29.10
CA GLN A 277 4.13 -3.28 -30.52
C GLN A 277 4.18 -2.07 -31.45
N THR A 278 3.33 -1.06 -31.22
CA THR A 278 3.18 0.08 -32.15
C THR A 278 4.18 1.20 -31.90
N ALA A 279 4.66 1.36 -30.67
CA ALA A 279 5.52 2.46 -30.22
C ALA A 279 6.53 1.98 -29.16
N PRO A 280 7.40 1.00 -29.47
CA PRO A 280 8.31 0.38 -28.49
C PRO A 280 9.23 1.39 -27.77
N ALA A 281 9.74 2.40 -28.49
CA ALA A 281 10.59 3.42 -27.90
C ALA A 281 9.83 4.29 -26.88
N LEU A 282 8.57 4.64 -27.16
CA LEU A 282 7.72 5.39 -26.24
C LEU A 282 7.41 4.55 -25.00
N PHE A 283 7.08 3.27 -25.19
CA PHE A 283 6.87 2.33 -24.08
C PHE A 283 8.11 2.28 -23.17
N SER A 284 9.32 2.14 -23.74
CA SER A 284 10.57 2.17 -22.96
C SER A 284 10.76 3.48 -22.18
N SER A 285 10.47 4.64 -22.77
CA SER A 285 10.54 5.92 -22.06
C SER A 285 9.53 6.02 -20.91
N ARG A 286 8.31 5.48 -21.09
CA ARG A 286 7.32 5.43 -20.01
C ARG A 286 7.72 4.49 -18.88
N VAL A 287 8.38 3.37 -19.20
CA VAL A 287 8.95 2.48 -18.16
C VAL A 287 10.00 3.22 -17.33
N GLN A 288 10.85 4.03 -17.95
CA GLN A 288 11.83 4.85 -17.23
C GLN A 288 11.18 5.91 -16.33
N ASP A 289 10.11 6.55 -16.82
CA ASP A 289 9.31 7.51 -16.04
C ASP A 289 8.66 6.82 -14.83
N ALA A 290 7.99 5.69 -15.05
CA ALA A 290 7.35 4.89 -14.01
C ALA A 290 8.35 4.36 -12.96
N SER A 291 9.58 4.02 -13.37
CA SER A 291 10.61 3.51 -12.45
C SER A 291 11.31 4.60 -11.65
N GLN A 292 11.04 5.88 -11.95
CA GLN A 292 11.73 7.04 -11.39
C GLN A 292 13.25 6.90 -11.53
N LEU A 293 13.71 6.51 -12.72
CA LEU A 293 15.13 6.34 -13.01
C LEU A 293 15.90 7.64 -12.70
N LEU A 294 16.92 7.55 -11.85
CA LEU A 294 17.81 8.65 -11.44
C LEU A 294 17.14 9.83 -10.71
N VAL A 295 15.94 9.66 -10.15
CA VAL A 295 15.28 10.69 -9.34
C VAL A 295 15.91 10.73 -7.93
N GLU A 296 16.20 11.93 -7.42
CA GLU A 296 16.62 12.12 -6.02
C GLU A 296 15.44 11.84 -5.07
N PRO A 297 15.68 11.19 -3.91
CA PRO A 297 14.63 10.86 -2.95
C PRO A 297 13.93 12.10 -2.35
#